data_AF-A0A1Q6WNX5-F1
#
_entry.id   AF-A0A1Q6WNX5-F1
#
_cell.length_a   1.000
_cell.length_b   1.000
_cell.length_c   1.000
_cell.angle_alpha   90.00
_cell.angle_beta   90.00
_cell.angle_gamma   90.00
#
_symmetry.space_group_name_H-M   'P 1'
#
loop_
_entity.id
_entity.type
_entity.pdbx_description
1 polymer ?
#
loop_
_entity_poly.entity_id
_entity_poly.type
_entity_poly.pdbx_seq_one_letter_code
_entity_poly.pdbx_strand_id
1 'polypeptide(L)'
;MNYIDVCEPNWSAHTFERMVKAKANPFVFDKKYEAHHILCVAPVTQELLGDKKIRGAVEQTKWCINKELNMLAMPLWGHTVKWYCSIDQGGGDIDVDVGAPPFKNIPQHDFDHNCKQGYTWEVEEEMKKLVQEIKDSEHKLKGDSLAGALDDCANDFADKLKKRGKRKGGTHKAWKLAQQEPPDPNWCHPFSMASDSKVSSVGFPARNFQGKVDQWINRIAQAIAGP
;
A
#
# COMPACT_ATOMS: atom_id res chain seq x y z
N MET A 1 -10.80 -4.20 19.84
CA MET A 1 -10.94 -4.45 18.39
C MET A 1 -9.54 -4.36 17.80
N ASN A 2 -9.05 -5.42 17.16
CA ASN A 2 -7.74 -5.38 16.49
C ASN A 2 -7.90 -4.63 15.15
N TYR A 3 -6.87 -3.91 14.71
CA TYR A 3 -6.90 -3.16 13.44
C TYR A 3 -7.13 -4.08 12.23
N ILE A 4 -6.78 -5.36 12.35
CA ILE A 4 -7.05 -6.37 11.32
C ILE A 4 -8.56 -6.62 11.17
N ASP A 5 -9.29 -6.73 12.28
CA ASP A 5 -10.73 -7.01 12.30
C ASP A 5 -11.53 -5.85 11.69
N VAL A 6 -11.06 -4.61 11.89
CA VAL A 6 -11.65 -3.40 11.31
C VAL A 6 -11.41 -3.33 9.79
N CYS A 7 -10.38 -4.02 9.31
CA CYS A 7 -9.81 -3.84 7.99
C CYS A 7 -10.01 -5.08 7.13
N GLU A 8 -11.16 -5.77 7.22
CA GLU A 8 -11.44 -6.94 6.39
C GLU A 8 -12.12 -6.54 5.07
N PRO A 9 -11.47 -6.75 3.90
CA PRO A 9 -12.08 -6.46 2.61
C PRO A 9 -13.00 -7.60 2.15
N ASN A 10 -13.94 -7.28 1.26
CA ASN A 10 -14.79 -8.26 0.58
C ASN A 10 -14.03 -9.21 -0.39
N TRP A 11 -12.72 -9.03 -0.55
CA TRP A 11 -11.83 -9.87 -1.35
C TRP A 11 -10.81 -10.64 -0.50
N SER A 12 -11.03 -10.76 0.81
CA SER A 12 -10.09 -11.42 1.76
C SER A 12 -9.78 -12.89 1.45
N ALA A 13 -10.60 -13.55 0.63
CA ALA A 13 -10.38 -14.91 0.12
C ALA A 13 -9.33 -14.99 -1.01
N HIS A 14 -9.02 -13.89 -1.70
CA HIS A 14 -7.98 -13.87 -2.73
C HIS A 14 -6.62 -13.70 -2.09
N THR A 15 -5.90 -14.80 -1.87
CA THR A 15 -4.57 -14.83 -1.24
C THR A 15 -3.47 -15.12 -2.25
N PHE A 16 -2.20 -15.00 -1.87
CA PHE A 16 -1.08 -15.63 -2.59
C PHE A 16 -0.06 -16.25 -1.63
N GLU A 17 0.64 -17.29 -2.06
CA GLU A 17 1.70 -17.91 -1.27
C GLU A 17 2.94 -17.02 -1.23
N ARG A 18 3.41 -16.74 -0.02
CA ARG A 18 4.60 -15.92 0.23
C ARG A 18 5.67 -16.73 0.94
N MET A 19 6.80 -16.91 0.28
CA MET A 19 8.00 -17.48 0.91
C MET A 19 8.77 -16.42 1.71
N VAL A 20 9.13 -16.75 2.95
CA VAL A 20 9.98 -15.92 3.82
C VAL A 20 11.37 -16.54 3.92
N LYS A 21 12.32 -16.02 3.15
CA LYS A 21 13.73 -16.48 3.14
C LYS A 21 14.61 -15.89 4.24
N ALA A 22 14.13 -14.88 4.97
CA ALA A 22 14.93 -14.13 5.96
C ALA A 22 15.13 -14.87 7.31
N LYS A 23 14.60 -16.09 7.45
CA LYS A 23 14.79 -16.93 8.64
C LYS A 23 15.68 -18.12 8.32
N ALA A 24 16.36 -18.65 9.34
CA ALA A 24 17.21 -19.85 9.22
C ALA A 24 16.47 -21.06 8.62
N ASN A 25 15.16 -21.15 8.87
CA ASN A 25 14.25 -22.10 8.24
C ASN A 25 13.22 -21.32 7.40
N PRO A 26 13.35 -21.30 6.06
CA PRO A 26 12.34 -20.72 5.19
C PRO A 26 10.99 -21.40 5.39
N PHE A 27 9.92 -20.62 5.26
CA PHE A 27 8.55 -21.15 5.29
C PHE A 27 7.67 -20.38 4.30
N VAL A 28 6.56 -20.99 3.92
CA VAL A 28 5.56 -20.48 3.00
C VAL A 28 4.23 -20.35 3.73
N PHE A 29 3.48 -19.30 3.44
CA PHE A 29 2.14 -19.10 4.00
C PHE A 29 1.27 -18.30 3.03
N ASP A 30 -0.05 -18.46 3.17
CA ASP A 30 -1.03 -17.67 2.42
C ASP A 30 -1.12 -16.24 2.97
N LYS A 31 -0.76 -15.28 2.13
CA LYS A 31 -0.92 -13.85 2.41
C LYS A 31 -2.24 -13.36 1.84
N LYS A 32 -3.13 -12.84 2.70
CA LYS A 32 -4.48 -12.37 2.34
C LYS A 32 -4.53 -10.92 1.83
N TYR A 33 -3.94 -10.00 2.58
CA TYR A 33 -3.82 -8.56 2.30
C TYR A 33 -2.89 -7.94 3.36
N GLU A 34 -2.61 -6.65 3.23
CA GLU A 34 -2.05 -5.84 4.32
C GLU A 34 -3.09 -4.83 4.80
N ALA A 35 -3.36 -4.83 6.10
CA ALA A 35 -4.09 -3.72 6.71
C ALA A 35 -3.14 -2.53 6.82
N HIS A 36 -3.52 -1.41 6.21
CA HIS A 36 -2.72 -0.20 6.12
C HIS A 36 -3.36 0.92 6.95
N HIS A 37 -2.53 1.61 7.74
CA HIS A 37 -2.93 2.85 8.40
C HIS A 37 -2.75 4.01 7.44
N ILE A 38 -3.83 4.70 7.08
CA ILE A 38 -3.82 5.82 6.13
C ILE A 38 -2.89 6.92 6.63
N LEU A 39 -3.05 7.34 7.88
CA LEU A 39 -2.03 8.04 8.64
C LEU A 39 -1.12 7.00 9.27
N CYS A 40 0.03 6.77 8.65
CA CYS A 40 1.01 5.78 9.05
C CYS A 40 1.40 5.91 10.54
N VAL A 41 1.48 4.77 11.23
CA VAL A 41 1.84 4.69 12.66
C VAL A 41 3.16 5.37 12.97
N ALA A 42 4.18 5.17 12.12
CA ALA A 42 5.51 5.74 12.34
C ALA A 42 5.50 7.28 12.33
N PRO A 43 5.02 7.97 11.28
CA PRO A 43 4.80 9.42 11.27
C PRO A 43 3.99 9.94 12.46
N VAL A 44 2.84 9.34 12.76
CA VAL A 44 2.00 9.77 13.90
C VAL A 44 2.77 9.66 15.22
N THR A 45 3.46 8.54 15.43
CA THR A 45 4.23 8.32 16.66
C THR A 45 5.40 9.29 16.77
N GLN A 46 6.16 9.46 15.69
CA GLN A 46 7.35 10.29 15.70
C GLN A 46 7.02 11.77 15.90
N GLU A 47 6.04 12.28 15.15
CA GLU A 47 5.77 13.72 15.10
C GLU A 47 4.80 14.15 16.21
N LEU A 48 3.69 13.43 16.42
CA LEU A 48 2.68 13.83 17.41
C LEU A 48 3.02 13.36 18.83
N LEU A 49 3.45 12.10 19.00
CA LEU A 49 3.78 11.56 20.32
C LEU A 49 5.22 11.90 20.75
N GLY A 50 6.12 12.15 19.79
CA GLY A 50 7.50 12.54 20.06
C GLY A 50 7.67 13.98 20.55
N ASP A 51 6.72 14.88 20.24
CA ASP A 51 6.81 16.28 20.61
C ASP A 51 6.20 16.57 22.00
N LYS A 52 7.08 16.75 22.98
CA LYS A 52 6.71 17.02 24.39
C LYS A 52 5.93 18.33 24.57
N LYS A 53 6.05 19.31 23.66
CA LYS A 53 5.38 20.62 23.80
C LYS A 53 3.89 20.53 23.54
N ILE A 54 3.45 19.57 22.71
CA ILE A 54 2.03 19.37 22.37
C ILE A 54 1.39 18.20 23.10
N ARG A 55 2.16 17.46 23.90
CA ARG A 55 1.71 16.24 24.60
C ARG A 55 0.38 16.43 25.34
N GLY A 56 0.19 17.55 26.03
CA GLY A 56 -1.06 17.84 26.73
C GLY A 56 -2.27 17.95 25.80
N ALA A 57 -2.11 18.45 24.58
CA ALA A 57 -3.19 18.50 23.58
C ALA A 57 -3.50 17.11 23.03
N VAL A 58 -2.46 16.29 22.80
CA VAL A 58 -2.60 14.92 22.32
C VAL A 58 -3.25 14.01 23.36
N GLU A 59 -2.87 14.12 24.65
CA GLU A 59 -3.46 13.32 25.73
C GLU A 59 -4.96 13.65 25.95
N GLN A 60 -5.42 14.81 25.51
CA GLN A 60 -6.84 15.18 25.54
C GLN A 60 -7.63 14.59 24.37
N THR A 61 -6.99 14.18 23.27
CA THR A 61 -7.70 13.59 22.14
C THR A 61 -8.08 12.13 22.40
N LYS A 62 -9.27 11.74 21.96
CA LYS A 62 -9.74 10.35 21.96
C LYS A 62 -9.55 9.68 20.60
N TRP A 63 -8.84 10.33 19.69
CA TRP A 63 -8.58 9.79 18.37
C TRP A 63 -7.80 8.48 18.47
N CYS A 64 -8.28 7.45 17.76
CA CYS A 64 -7.67 6.13 17.76
C CYS A 64 -7.09 5.84 16.38
N ILE A 65 -5.79 5.53 16.34
CA ILE A 65 -5.09 5.22 15.09
C ILE A 65 -5.67 3.99 14.37
N ASN A 66 -6.29 3.07 15.10
CA ASN A 66 -6.90 1.85 14.58
C ASN A 66 -8.37 2.01 14.21
N LYS A 67 -8.91 3.22 14.17
CA LYS A 67 -10.32 3.41 13.75
C LYS A 67 -10.51 3.13 12.28
N GLU A 68 -11.71 2.73 11.90
CA GLU A 68 -12.07 2.35 10.53
C GLU A 68 -11.67 3.39 9.48
N LEU A 69 -11.94 4.67 9.74
CA LEU A 69 -11.60 5.77 8.83
C LEU A 69 -10.09 5.90 8.54
N ASN A 70 -9.23 5.42 9.43
CA ASN A 70 -7.78 5.42 9.25
C ASN A 70 -7.24 4.06 8.78
N MET A 71 -8.11 3.10 8.45
CA MET A 71 -7.71 1.76 8.00
C MET A 71 -8.10 1.54 6.54
N LEU A 72 -7.21 0.92 5.78
CA LEU A 72 -7.48 0.47 4.42
C LEU A 72 -6.86 -0.90 4.17
N ALA A 73 -7.64 -1.86 3.69
CA ALA A 73 -7.11 -3.14 3.25
C ALA A 73 -6.46 -2.95 1.88
N MET A 74 -5.15 -3.14 1.81
CA MET A 74 -4.38 -2.94 0.60
C MET A 74 -3.87 -4.29 0.06
N PRO A 75 -4.00 -4.53 -1.25
CA PRO A 75 -3.36 -5.67 -1.87
C PRO A 75 -1.83 -5.49 -1.82
N LEU A 76 -1.14 -6.60 -1.98
CA LEU A 76 0.30 -6.66 -2.27
C LEU A 76 0.50 -7.04 -3.73
N TRP A 77 1.66 -6.70 -4.29
CA TRP A 77 1.99 -6.99 -5.69
C TRP A 77 1.68 -8.44 -6.11
N GLY A 78 1.97 -9.42 -5.24
CA GLY A 78 1.68 -10.83 -5.49
C GLY A 78 0.19 -11.16 -5.77
N HIS A 79 -0.76 -10.39 -5.23
CA HIS A 79 -2.18 -10.57 -5.52
C HIS A 79 -2.51 -10.21 -6.97
N THR A 80 -1.88 -9.14 -7.46
CA THR A 80 -2.03 -8.70 -8.86
C THR A 80 -1.42 -9.74 -9.79
N VAL A 81 -0.22 -10.24 -9.48
CA VAL A 81 0.43 -11.30 -10.27
C VAL A 81 -0.44 -12.55 -10.32
N LYS A 82 -0.88 -13.08 -9.17
CA LYS A 82 -1.75 -14.28 -9.13
C LYS A 82 -3.09 -14.08 -9.85
N TRP A 83 -3.60 -12.85 -9.93
CA TRP A 83 -4.85 -12.58 -10.62
C TRP A 83 -4.71 -12.64 -12.15
N TYR A 84 -3.57 -12.21 -12.68
CA TYR A 84 -3.35 -12.08 -14.13
C TYR A 84 -2.38 -13.12 -14.69
N CYS A 85 -1.90 -14.04 -13.87
CA CYS A 85 -0.96 -15.06 -14.28
C CYS A 85 -1.35 -16.42 -13.71
N SER A 86 -1.25 -17.42 -14.57
CA SER A 86 -1.21 -18.82 -14.17
C SER A 86 0.24 -19.18 -13.88
N ILE A 87 0.53 -19.64 -12.66
CA ILE A 87 1.90 -20.01 -12.24
C ILE A 87 1.86 -21.42 -11.65
N ASP A 88 2.76 -22.27 -12.12
CA ASP A 88 2.96 -23.63 -11.62
C ASP A 88 4.45 -23.95 -11.42
N GLN A 89 4.79 -25.21 -11.17
CA GLN A 89 6.17 -25.64 -10.96
C GLN A 89 7.05 -25.57 -12.22
N GLY A 90 6.45 -25.56 -13.41
CA GLY A 90 7.14 -25.51 -14.70
C GLY A 90 7.34 -24.09 -15.25
N GLY A 91 6.67 -23.10 -14.68
CA GLY A 91 6.77 -21.71 -15.10
C GLY A 91 5.49 -20.93 -14.85
N GLY A 92 5.20 -19.97 -15.72
CA GLY A 92 3.96 -19.23 -15.64
C GLY A 92 3.68 -18.40 -16.89
N ASP A 93 2.39 -18.23 -17.15
CA ASP A 93 1.85 -17.54 -18.31
C ASP A 93 1.00 -16.35 -17.86
N ILE A 94 0.93 -15.33 -18.71
CA ILE A 94 0.01 -14.22 -18.51
C ILE A 94 -1.36 -14.59 -19.09
N ASP A 95 -2.38 -14.55 -18.25
CA ASP A 95 -3.76 -14.81 -18.65
C ASP A 95 -4.33 -13.57 -19.35
N VAL A 96 -4.55 -13.66 -20.66
CA VAL A 96 -4.99 -12.53 -21.49
C VAL A 96 -6.49 -12.20 -21.36
N ASP A 97 -7.29 -13.18 -20.93
CA ASP A 97 -8.77 -13.09 -20.91
C ASP A 97 -9.35 -12.93 -19.49
N VAL A 98 -8.57 -12.41 -18.54
CA VAL A 98 -9.06 -12.16 -17.17
C VAL A 98 -9.71 -10.78 -17.05
N GLY A 99 -10.81 -10.69 -16.31
CA GLY A 99 -11.44 -9.43 -15.93
C GLY A 99 -10.62 -8.60 -14.94
N ALA A 100 -11.14 -7.44 -14.55
CA ALA A 100 -10.51 -6.62 -13.51
C ALA A 100 -10.65 -7.29 -12.12
N PRO A 101 -9.63 -7.24 -11.25
CA PRO A 101 -9.68 -7.82 -9.92
C PRO A 101 -10.69 -7.12 -9.01
N PRO A 102 -11.16 -7.79 -7.95
CA PRO A 102 -12.03 -7.17 -6.95
C PRO A 102 -11.34 -6.04 -6.18
N PHE A 103 -10.01 -6.08 -6.04
CA PHE A 103 -9.17 -5.03 -5.44
C PHE A 103 -8.70 -3.97 -6.45
N LYS A 104 -9.31 -3.87 -7.64
CA LYS A 104 -8.92 -2.90 -8.67
C LYS A 104 -8.93 -1.46 -8.13
N ASN A 105 -7.96 -0.68 -8.60
CA ASN A 105 -7.75 0.73 -8.28
C ASN A 105 -7.44 1.00 -6.80
N ILE A 106 -6.92 0.00 -6.10
CA ILE A 106 -6.24 0.16 -4.81
C ILE A 106 -4.74 0.02 -5.10
N PRO A 107 -3.90 1.00 -4.70
CA PRO A 107 -2.45 0.84 -4.76
C PRO A 107 -1.98 -0.39 -3.94
N GLN A 108 -0.76 -0.84 -4.20
CA GLN A 108 -0.16 -2.01 -3.56
C GLN A 108 0.67 -1.57 -2.36
N HIS A 109 0.47 -2.20 -1.20
CA HIS A 109 1.12 -1.80 0.05
C HIS A 109 2.65 -1.91 0.01
N ASP A 110 3.19 -2.81 -0.80
CA ASP A 110 4.62 -3.05 -0.98
C ASP A 110 5.24 -2.21 -2.09
N PHE A 111 4.50 -1.26 -2.67
CA PHE A 111 4.95 -0.47 -3.81
C PHE A 111 5.03 1.03 -3.47
N ASP A 112 6.27 1.53 -3.33
CA ASP A 112 6.60 2.93 -3.00
C ASP A 112 6.00 3.46 -1.68
N HIS A 113 5.73 2.57 -0.74
CA HIS A 113 5.24 2.95 0.59
C HIS A 113 6.32 3.69 1.40
N ASN A 114 7.55 3.15 1.46
CA ASN A 114 8.65 3.64 2.32
C ASN A 114 9.86 4.18 1.55
N CYS A 115 9.69 4.68 0.32
CA CYS A 115 10.78 5.27 -0.43
C CYS A 115 10.98 6.76 -0.09
N LYS A 116 12.14 7.34 -0.45
CA LYS A 116 12.38 8.77 -0.34
C LYS A 116 11.38 9.52 -1.23
N GLN A 117 10.56 10.39 -0.65
CA GLN A 117 9.40 11.03 -1.32
C GLN A 117 8.23 10.06 -1.60
N GLY A 118 8.18 8.92 -0.91
CA GLY A 118 7.06 7.97 -0.96
C GLY A 118 5.92 8.37 -0.03
N TYR A 119 4.94 7.47 0.10
CA TYR A 119 3.72 7.72 0.88
C TYR A 119 3.99 8.11 2.33
N THR A 120 4.85 7.36 3.03
CA THR A 120 5.18 7.62 4.44
C THR A 120 5.78 9.01 4.65
N TRP A 121 6.58 9.50 3.70
CA TRP A 121 7.16 10.84 3.75
C TRP A 121 6.09 11.94 3.64
N GLU A 122 5.11 11.78 2.73
CA GLU A 122 4.02 12.75 2.61
C GLU A 122 3.20 12.83 3.90
N VAL A 123 2.92 11.68 4.52
CA VAL A 123 2.22 11.64 5.81
C VAL A 123 3.04 12.31 6.90
N GLU A 124 4.35 12.05 6.95
CA GLU A 124 5.28 12.70 7.90
C GLU A 124 5.25 14.23 7.77
N GLU A 125 5.34 14.75 6.55
CA GLU A 125 5.29 16.20 6.32
C GLU A 125 3.95 16.81 6.74
N GLU A 126 2.83 16.10 6.54
CA GLU A 126 1.53 16.58 6.98
C GLU A 126 1.39 16.55 8.52
N MET A 127 1.92 15.51 9.18
CA MET A 127 1.95 15.46 10.64
C MET A 127 2.82 16.58 11.24
N LYS A 128 3.95 16.93 10.61
CA LYS A 128 4.77 18.09 11.02
C LYS A 128 4.00 19.41 10.95
N LYS A 129 3.21 19.62 9.88
CA LYS A 129 2.35 20.82 9.77
C LYS A 129 1.31 20.84 10.88
N LEU A 130 0.63 19.73 11.11
CA LEU A 130 -0.37 19.63 12.18
C LEU A 130 0.25 19.91 13.56
N VAL A 131 1.45 19.38 13.85
CA VAL A 131 2.19 19.69 15.08
C VAL A 131 2.45 21.19 15.21
N GLN A 132 2.84 21.85 14.14
CA GLN A 132 3.06 23.30 14.12
C GLN A 132 1.76 24.08 14.38
N GLU A 133 0.66 23.68 13.73
CA GLU A 133 -0.65 24.27 13.96
C GLU A 133 -1.12 24.12 15.42
N ILE A 134 -0.89 22.97 16.05
CA ILE A 134 -1.20 22.77 17.47
C ILE A 134 -0.44 23.78 18.33
N LYS A 135 0.87 23.96 18.07
CA LYS A 135 1.71 24.91 18.82
C LYS A 135 1.24 26.35 18.66
N ASP A 136 0.83 26.73 17.46
CA ASP A 136 0.42 28.09 17.14
C ASP A 136 -1.02 28.41 17.60
N SER A 137 -1.83 27.38 17.88
CA SER A 137 -3.26 27.53 18.17
C SER A 137 -3.62 27.97 19.60
N GLU A 138 -2.64 28.27 20.47
CA GLU A 138 -2.83 28.73 21.87
C GLU A 138 -4.03 28.05 22.59
N HIS A 139 -4.09 26.71 22.54
CA HIS A 139 -5.11 25.84 23.17
C HIS A 139 -6.39 25.50 22.39
N LYS A 140 -6.56 25.90 21.12
CA LYS A 140 -7.78 25.58 20.34
C LYS A 140 -7.76 24.18 19.70
N LEU A 141 -6.59 23.66 19.35
CA LEU A 141 -6.46 22.39 18.64
C LEU A 141 -6.10 21.25 19.60
N LYS A 142 -7.10 20.74 20.31
CA LYS A 142 -6.99 19.63 21.28
C LYS A 142 -8.33 18.89 21.38
N GLY A 143 -8.34 17.74 22.05
CA GLY A 143 -9.60 16.99 22.25
C GLY A 143 -10.25 16.63 20.92
N ASP A 144 -11.54 16.94 20.80
CA ASP A 144 -12.33 16.65 19.60
C ASP A 144 -11.87 17.47 18.38
N SER A 145 -11.37 18.69 18.56
CA SER A 145 -10.84 19.49 17.43
C SER A 145 -9.62 18.83 16.80
N LEU A 146 -8.70 18.30 17.62
CA LEU A 146 -7.54 17.57 17.13
C LEU A 146 -7.95 16.22 16.52
N ALA A 147 -8.97 15.55 17.08
CA ALA A 147 -9.51 14.34 16.49
C ALA A 147 -10.12 14.60 15.10
N GLY A 148 -10.84 15.70 14.93
CA GLY A 148 -11.40 16.14 13.65
C GLY A 148 -10.31 16.45 12.62
N ALA A 149 -9.28 17.20 13.00
CA ALA A 149 -8.15 17.50 12.09
C ALA A 149 -7.44 16.22 11.60
N LEU A 150 -7.23 15.24 12.49
CA LEU A 150 -6.66 13.94 12.11
C LEU A 150 -7.58 13.14 11.17
N ASP A 151 -8.90 13.32 11.27
CA ASP A 151 -9.86 12.66 10.37
C ASP A 151 -9.90 13.30 9.01
N ASP A 152 -9.85 14.63 8.96
CA ASP A 152 -9.73 15.39 7.73
C ASP A 152 -8.43 14.99 7.01
N CYS A 153 -7.29 14.91 7.72
CA CYS A 153 -6.05 14.41 7.16
C CYS A 153 -6.19 12.97 6.63
N ALA A 154 -6.79 12.06 7.40
CA ALA A 154 -6.98 10.68 6.96
C ALA A 154 -7.87 10.59 5.71
N ASN A 155 -8.96 11.35 5.65
CA ASN A 155 -9.84 11.44 4.49
C ASN A 155 -9.10 11.96 3.25
N ASP A 156 -8.30 13.02 3.41
CA ASP A 156 -7.51 13.59 2.31
C ASP A 156 -6.52 12.57 1.74
N PHE A 157 -5.83 11.82 2.60
CA PHE A 157 -4.92 10.77 2.17
C PHE A 157 -5.65 9.56 1.57
N ALA A 158 -6.81 9.18 2.10
CA ALA A 158 -7.67 8.17 1.50
C ALA A 158 -8.05 8.55 0.06
N ASP A 159 -8.40 9.82 -0.16
CA ASP A 159 -8.74 10.34 -1.48
C ASP A 159 -7.53 10.44 -2.41
N LYS A 160 -6.35 10.77 -1.88
CA LYS A 160 -5.08 10.67 -2.64
C LYS A 160 -4.85 9.23 -3.10
N LEU A 161 -5.02 8.22 -2.24
CA LEU A 161 -4.88 6.80 -2.60
C LEU A 161 -5.91 6.35 -3.64
N LYS A 162 -7.18 6.74 -3.50
CA LYS A 162 -8.22 6.47 -4.52
C LYS A 162 -7.86 7.08 -5.88
N LYS A 163 -7.36 8.31 -5.90
CA LYS A 163 -6.89 8.98 -7.12
C LYS A 163 -5.67 8.27 -7.72
N ARG A 164 -4.72 7.85 -6.88
CA ARG A 164 -3.53 7.07 -7.27
C ARG A 164 -3.90 5.78 -7.98
N GLY A 165 -4.77 4.98 -7.37
CA GLY A 165 -5.20 3.71 -7.96
C GLY A 165 -5.95 3.83 -9.29
N LYS A 166 -6.49 5.01 -9.63
CA LYS A 166 -7.15 5.29 -10.92
C LYS A 166 -6.20 5.81 -12.01
N ARG A 167 -4.92 6.05 -11.70
CA ARG A 167 -3.93 6.49 -12.69
C ARG A 167 -3.83 5.50 -13.84
N LYS A 168 -3.53 6.01 -15.04
CA LYS A 168 -3.49 5.22 -16.29
C LYS A 168 -4.78 4.43 -16.57
N GLY A 169 -5.91 4.95 -16.08
CA GLY A 169 -7.22 4.31 -16.20
C GLY A 169 -7.40 3.09 -15.30
N GLY A 170 -6.54 2.91 -14.30
CA GLY A 170 -6.69 1.93 -13.24
C GLY A 170 -5.92 0.63 -13.44
N THR A 171 -5.97 -0.24 -12.43
CA THR A 171 -5.22 -1.51 -12.33
C THR A 171 -5.30 -2.35 -13.62
N HIS A 172 -6.51 -2.60 -14.12
CA HIS A 172 -6.69 -3.52 -15.24
C HIS A 172 -6.20 -2.96 -16.57
N LYS A 173 -6.51 -1.68 -16.85
CA LYS A 173 -6.03 -1.02 -18.06
C LYS A 173 -4.50 -0.90 -18.04
N ALA A 174 -3.94 -0.55 -16.89
CA ALA A 174 -2.51 -0.37 -16.74
C ALA A 174 -1.73 -1.69 -16.85
N TRP A 175 -2.28 -2.81 -16.36
CA TRP A 175 -1.73 -4.14 -16.63
C TRP A 175 -1.65 -4.46 -18.12
N LYS A 176 -2.69 -4.11 -18.90
CA LYS A 176 -2.68 -4.27 -20.36
C LYS A 176 -1.66 -3.37 -21.06
N LEU A 177 -1.52 -2.13 -20.60
CA LEU A 177 -0.49 -1.20 -21.11
C LEU A 177 0.93 -1.72 -20.89
N ALA A 178 1.17 -2.44 -19.79
CA ALA A 178 2.44 -3.07 -19.52
C ALA A 178 2.81 -4.18 -20.52
N GLN A 179 1.83 -4.77 -21.20
CA GLN A 179 2.04 -5.86 -22.17
C GLN A 179 2.16 -5.37 -23.61
N GLN A 180 2.11 -4.06 -23.86
CA GLN A 180 2.31 -3.49 -25.19
C GLN A 180 3.79 -3.52 -25.58
N GLU A 181 4.08 -3.41 -26.88
CA GLU A 181 5.44 -3.30 -27.42
C GLU A 181 5.59 -1.97 -28.17
N PRO A 182 6.37 -1.00 -27.63
CA PRO A 182 6.99 -1.00 -26.30
C PRO A 182 5.95 -0.80 -25.18
N PRO A 183 6.24 -1.23 -23.93
CA PRO A 183 5.34 -1.04 -22.80
C PRO A 183 5.22 0.44 -22.42
N ASP A 184 4.04 0.89 -21.97
CA ASP A 184 3.87 2.26 -21.46
C ASP A 184 4.79 2.49 -20.26
N PRO A 185 5.74 3.44 -20.26
CA PRO A 185 6.73 3.58 -19.20
C PRO A 185 6.14 3.86 -17.81
N ASN A 186 4.88 4.31 -17.78
CA ASN A 186 4.16 4.71 -16.58
C ASN A 186 3.04 3.71 -16.24
N TRP A 187 3.01 2.52 -16.83
CA TRP A 187 1.99 1.49 -16.57
C TRP A 187 1.89 1.12 -15.08
N CYS A 188 2.98 1.27 -14.32
CA CYS A 188 3.05 0.91 -12.91
C CYS A 188 2.37 1.93 -11.95
N HIS A 189 2.01 3.11 -12.44
CA HIS A 189 1.50 4.22 -11.62
C HIS A 189 0.28 3.92 -10.73
N PRO A 190 -0.74 3.14 -11.15
CA PRO A 190 -1.88 2.84 -10.26
C PRO A 190 -1.56 1.84 -9.16
N PHE A 191 -0.43 1.13 -9.24
CA PHE A 191 0.01 0.20 -8.20
C PHE A 191 0.86 0.88 -7.14
N SER A 192 1.52 1.98 -7.49
CA SER A 192 2.36 2.75 -6.59
C SER A 192 1.57 3.62 -5.63
N MET A 193 2.01 3.67 -4.37
CA MET A 193 1.50 4.61 -3.39
C MET A 193 2.12 6.01 -3.52
N ALA A 194 3.11 6.24 -4.38
CA ALA A 194 3.82 7.53 -4.46
C ALA A 194 2.95 8.70 -4.99
N SER A 195 3.35 9.93 -4.66
CA SER A 195 2.64 11.17 -4.99
C SER A 195 2.57 11.46 -6.48
N ASP A 196 3.65 11.32 -7.26
CA ASP A 196 3.68 11.84 -8.63
C ASP A 196 5.03 11.60 -9.36
N SER A 197 5.12 10.48 -10.10
CA SER A 197 6.06 10.29 -11.22
C SER A 197 7.46 9.75 -10.92
N LYS A 198 7.79 9.43 -9.66
CA LYS A 198 9.03 8.70 -9.31
C LYS A 198 8.69 7.35 -8.70
N VAL A 199 8.06 6.50 -9.50
CA VAL A 199 7.90 5.10 -9.12
C VAL A 199 9.30 4.49 -9.03
N SER A 200 9.70 4.03 -7.84
CA SER A 200 11.11 3.68 -7.56
C SER A 200 11.55 2.37 -8.20
N SER A 201 10.60 1.54 -8.64
CA SER A 201 10.87 0.33 -9.40
C SER A 201 9.74 0.05 -10.38
N VAL A 202 10.06 -0.21 -11.65
CA VAL A 202 9.09 -0.78 -12.58
C VAL A 202 9.01 -2.26 -12.25
N GLY A 203 7.90 -2.70 -11.67
CA GLY A 203 7.66 -4.13 -11.39
C GLY A 203 7.57 -4.97 -12.66
N PHE A 204 7.37 -6.29 -12.52
CA PHE A 204 6.70 -7.10 -13.55
C PHE A 204 5.33 -6.42 -13.89
N PRO A 205 4.72 -6.42 -15.11
CA PRO A 205 4.72 -7.45 -16.16
C PRO A 205 5.14 -6.99 -17.57
N ALA A 206 6.11 -6.07 -17.71
CA ALA A 206 6.63 -5.74 -19.04
C ALA A 206 7.08 -7.00 -19.81
N ARG A 207 6.61 -7.18 -21.04
CA ARG A 207 6.75 -8.43 -21.81
C ARG A 207 8.18 -8.87 -22.11
N ASN A 208 9.17 -7.98 -22.00
CA ASN A 208 10.54 -8.25 -22.41
C ASN A 208 11.54 -7.81 -21.32
N PHE A 209 11.97 -8.77 -20.49
CA PHE A 209 12.74 -8.49 -19.27
C PHE A 209 14.09 -9.21 -19.17
N GLN A 210 14.69 -9.66 -20.28
CA GLN A 210 16.05 -10.25 -20.25
C GLN A 210 16.22 -11.27 -19.09
N GLY A 211 15.22 -12.15 -18.86
CA GLY A 211 15.26 -13.19 -17.83
C GLY A 211 14.70 -12.85 -16.42
N LYS A 212 14.18 -11.64 -16.14
CA LYS A 212 13.59 -11.33 -14.82
C LYS A 212 12.18 -11.91 -14.59
N VAL A 213 11.43 -12.19 -15.66
CA VAL A 213 10.13 -12.90 -15.58
C VAL A 213 10.35 -14.27 -14.98
N ASP A 214 11.29 -15.03 -15.55
CA ASP A 214 11.65 -16.37 -15.07
C ASP A 214 12.13 -16.32 -13.63
N GLN A 215 12.88 -15.30 -13.20
CA GLN A 215 13.29 -15.18 -11.79
C GLN A 215 12.10 -14.97 -10.83
N TRP A 216 11.12 -14.15 -11.21
CA TRP A 216 9.95 -13.89 -10.38
C TRP A 216 8.99 -15.08 -10.37
N ILE A 217 8.73 -15.67 -11.54
CA ILE A 217 7.95 -16.89 -11.71
C ILE A 217 8.63 -18.02 -10.94
N ASN A 218 9.92 -18.26 -11.12
CA ASN A 218 10.67 -19.28 -10.37
C ASN A 218 10.63 -19.02 -8.87
N ARG A 219 10.64 -17.77 -8.41
CA ARG A 219 10.51 -17.46 -6.97
C ARG A 219 9.14 -17.82 -6.42
N ILE A 220 8.07 -17.60 -7.19
CA ILE A 220 6.70 -18.00 -6.82
C ILE A 220 6.55 -19.52 -6.94
N ALA A 221 7.02 -20.13 -8.02
CA ALA A 221 7.04 -21.58 -8.23
C ALA A 221 7.82 -22.32 -7.13
N GLN A 222 8.98 -21.79 -6.69
CA GLN A 222 9.70 -22.31 -5.52
C GLN A 222 8.89 -22.19 -4.23
N ALA A 223 8.07 -21.15 -4.07
CA ALA A 223 7.18 -21.05 -2.92
C ALA A 223 6.10 -22.13 -2.96
N ILE A 224 5.51 -22.38 -4.13
CA ILE A 224 4.51 -23.43 -4.37
C ILE A 224 5.10 -24.83 -4.17
N ALA A 225 6.33 -25.06 -4.63
CA ALA A 225 6.98 -26.37 -4.55
C ALA A 225 7.40 -26.76 -3.12
N GLY A 226 7.48 -25.80 -2.20
CA GLY A 226 8.07 -26.01 -0.87
C GLY A 226 9.61 -26.06 -0.90
N PRO A 227 10.25 -26.06 0.29
CA PRO A 227 11.71 -26.23 0.41
C PRO A 227 12.19 -27.61 -0.02
#